data_AF-A0A227J813-F1
#
_entry.id   AF-A0A227J813-F1
#
_cell.length_a   1.000
_cell.length_b   1.000
_cell.length_c   1.000
_cell.angle_alpha   90.00
_cell.angle_beta   90.00
_cell.angle_gamma   90.00
#
_symmetry.space_group_name_H-M   'P 1'
#
loop_
_entity.id
_entity.type
_entity.pdbx_description
1 polymer ?
#
loop_
_entity_poly.entity_id
_entity_poly.type
_entity_poly.pdbx_seq_one_letter_code
_entity_poly.pdbx_strand_id
1 'polypeptide(L)'
;RGGRTCHAAIIARELGIPAIVGCGDATSKLTDGATVTVSCSEGETGYVYQGDLDFEVKRSSVDELPLLPTKVMMNVGNPDRAFDFAQIPNEGVGLARLEFIINKMIGIHPKALLNFDAQSDE
;
A
#
# COMPACT_ATOMS: atom_id res chain seq x y z
N ARG A 1 12.02 -13.48 5.11
CA ARG A 1 10.90 -13.78 6.05
C ARG A 1 9.85 -12.68 5.93
N GLY A 2 8.55 -13.00 6.07
CA GLY A 2 7.46 -12.01 6.05
C GLY A 2 6.35 -12.36 5.03
N GLY A 3 5.09 -12.17 5.42
CA GLY A 3 3.92 -12.39 4.56
C GLY A 3 3.41 -11.09 3.92
N ARG A 4 2.26 -11.17 3.23
CA ARG A 4 1.63 -10.05 2.51
C ARG A 4 1.36 -8.78 3.34
N THR A 5 1.29 -8.90 4.67
CA THR A 5 1.05 -7.80 5.62
C THR A 5 2.31 -7.37 6.37
N CYS A 6 3.48 -7.86 5.99
CA CYS A 6 4.73 -7.44 6.63
C CYS A 6 5.11 -6.00 6.22
N HIS A 7 5.98 -5.38 7.02
CA HIS A 7 6.44 -4.00 6.80
C HIS A 7 6.94 -3.77 5.36
N ALA A 8 7.81 -4.64 4.86
CA ALA A 8 8.36 -4.52 3.51
C ALA A 8 7.28 -4.59 2.41
N ALA A 9 6.29 -5.48 2.56
CA ALA A 9 5.21 -5.63 1.59
C ALA A 9 4.27 -4.42 1.56
N ILE A 10 4.02 -3.80 2.71
CA ILE A 10 3.19 -2.58 2.79
C ILE A 10 3.91 -1.42 2.12
N ILE A 11 5.16 -1.16 2.50
CA ILE A 11 5.95 -0.06 1.94
C ILE A 11 6.15 -0.20 0.43
N ALA A 12 6.46 -1.41 -0.06
CA ALA A 12 6.62 -1.63 -1.50
C ALA A 12 5.34 -1.30 -2.30
N ARG A 13 4.16 -1.66 -1.78
CA ARG A 13 2.87 -1.31 -2.39
C ARG A 13 2.60 0.19 -2.36
N GLU A 14 3.00 0.87 -1.30
CA GLU A 14 2.86 2.33 -1.19
C GLU A 14 3.76 3.06 -2.19
N LEU A 15 4.96 2.54 -2.46
CA LEU A 15 5.90 3.08 -3.44
C LEU A 15 5.61 2.64 -4.89
N GLY A 16 4.65 1.73 -5.11
CA GLY A 16 4.35 1.19 -6.44
C GLY A 16 5.46 0.29 -7.01
N ILE A 17 6.28 -0.32 -6.14
CA ILE A 17 7.41 -1.16 -6.54
C ILE A 17 7.01 -2.64 -6.40
N PRO A 18 7.23 -3.49 -7.41
CA PRO A 18 7.05 -4.95 -7.29
C PRO A 18 7.92 -5.51 -6.16
N ALA A 19 7.33 -6.33 -5.29
CA ALA A 19 8.06 -6.97 -4.21
C ALA A 19 7.60 -8.41 -3.99
N ILE A 20 8.59 -9.30 -3.82
CA ILE A 20 8.39 -10.67 -3.34
C ILE A 20 8.92 -10.73 -1.92
N VAL A 21 8.06 -11.14 -0.99
CA VAL A 21 8.42 -11.32 0.42
C VAL A 21 8.32 -12.79 0.80
N GLY A 22 8.92 -13.16 1.92
CA GLY A 22 8.85 -14.55 2.38
C GLY A 22 9.79 -15.51 1.65
N CYS A 23 10.73 -15.02 0.84
CA CYS A 23 11.77 -15.86 0.23
C CYS A 23 12.65 -16.47 1.32
N GLY A 24 12.55 -17.79 1.52
CA GLY A 24 13.24 -18.51 2.61
C GLY A 24 14.73 -18.72 2.37
N ASP A 25 15.12 -18.87 1.11
CA ASP A 25 16.47 -19.23 0.64
C ASP A 25 17.09 -18.16 -0.28
N ALA A 26 16.47 -16.98 -0.40
CA ALA A 26 16.97 -15.92 -1.28
C ALA A 26 18.39 -15.47 -0.91
N THR A 27 18.70 -15.34 0.38
CA THR A 27 20.03 -14.90 0.84
C THR A 27 21.15 -15.91 0.60
N SER A 28 20.82 -17.19 0.32
CA SER A 28 21.82 -18.19 -0.06
C SER A 28 21.91 -18.42 -1.57
N LYS A 29 20.84 -18.12 -2.32
CA LYS A 29 20.78 -18.26 -3.78
C LYS A 29 21.21 -16.99 -4.54
N LEU A 30 20.97 -15.81 -3.97
CA LEU A 30 21.36 -14.55 -4.58
C LEU A 30 22.73 -14.12 -4.07
N THR A 31 23.55 -13.60 -4.98
CA THR A 31 24.84 -13.01 -4.66
C THR A 31 24.80 -11.50 -4.89
N ASP A 32 25.59 -10.76 -4.13
CA ASP A 32 25.68 -9.32 -4.30
C ASP A 32 26.12 -8.96 -5.73
N GLY A 33 25.45 -7.96 -6.32
CA GLY A 33 25.67 -7.55 -7.71
C GLY A 33 25.03 -8.46 -8.77
N ALA A 34 24.35 -9.55 -8.38
CA ALA A 34 23.62 -10.37 -9.34
C ALA A 34 22.45 -9.61 -9.96
N THR A 35 22.39 -9.58 -11.29
CA THR A 35 21.23 -9.08 -12.03
C THR A 35 20.14 -10.15 -12.03
N VAL A 36 18.93 -9.77 -11.64
CA VAL A 36 17.76 -10.64 -11.59
C VAL A 36 16.51 -9.90 -12.05
N THR A 37 15.58 -10.65 -12.62
CA THR A 37 14.24 -10.16 -12.98
C THR A 37 13.22 -10.70 -11.99
N VAL A 38 12.37 -9.81 -11.46
CA VAL A 38 11.36 -10.16 -10.46
C VAL A 38 9.98 -10.12 -11.10
N SER A 39 9.25 -11.24 -11.04
CA SER A 39 7.87 -11.34 -11.50
C SER A 39 6.90 -11.46 -10.33
N CYS A 40 5.91 -10.57 -10.31
CA CYS A 40 4.79 -10.58 -9.36
C CYS A 40 3.43 -10.80 -10.07
N SER A 41 3.42 -11.29 -11.31
CA SER A 41 2.19 -11.45 -12.11
C SER A 41 1.32 -12.63 -11.69
N GLU A 42 1.87 -13.60 -10.97
CA GLU A 42 1.22 -14.87 -10.63
C GLU A 42 0.44 -14.80 -9.31
N GLY A 43 0.07 -13.58 -8.91
CA GLY A 43 -0.78 -13.29 -7.77
C GLY A 43 -0.08 -13.53 -6.44
N GLU A 44 -0.25 -14.72 -5.87
CA GLU A 44 0.32 -15.07 -4.56
C GLU A 44 1.73 -15.64 -4.66
N THR A 45 2.09 -16.18 -5.81
CA THR A 45 3.43 -16.70 -6.08
C THR A 45 4.23 -15.64 -6.84
N GLY A 46 5.43 -15.35 -6.37
CA GLY A 46 6.38 -14.51 -7.10
C GLY A 46 7.56 -15.34 -7.59
N TYR A 47 8.11 -14.97 -8.75
CA TYR A 47 9.27 -15.64 -9.33
C TYR A 47 10.45 -14.68 -9.42
N VAL A 48 11.65 -15.21 -9.16
CA VAL A 48 12.92 -14.50 -9.37
C VAL A 48 13.69 -15.27 -10.42
N TYR A 49 13.94 -14.62 -11.55
CA TYR A 49 14.70 -15.16 -12.66
C TYR A 49 16.10 -14.56 -12.68
N GLN A 50 17.07 -15.35 -13.16
CA GLN A 50 18.43 -14.87 -13.33
C GLN A 50 18.57 -14.02 -14.60
N GLY A 51 19.30 -12.92 -14.50
CA GLY A 51 19.54 -12.00 -15.62
C GLY A 51 18.46 -10.93 -15.77
N ASP A 52 18.71 -10.03 -16.71
CA ASP A 52 17.77 -8.99 -17.15
C ASP A 52 16.95 -9.58 -18.31
N LEU A 53 15.68 -9.92 -18.04
CA LEU A 53 14.78 -10.50 -19.02
C LEU A 53 13.88 -9.42 -19.60
N ASP A 54 13.69 -9.48 -20.91
CA ASP A 54 12.77 -8.60 -21.60
C ASP A 54 11.33 -8.78 -21.08
N PHE A 55 10.63 -7.66 -20.89
CA PHE A 55 9.23 -7.64 -20.48
C PHE A 55 8.44 -6.61 -21.29
N GLU A 56 7.14 -6.84 -21.41
CA GLU A 56 6.20 -5.94 -22.08
C GLU A 56 5.32 -5.25 -21.02
N VAL A 57 5.26 -3.92 -21.04
CA VAL A 57 4.35 -3.16 -20.17
C VAL A 57 3.04 -2.92 -20.92
N LYS A 58 2.00 -3.66 -20.56
CA LYS A 58 0.63 -3.40 -21.02
C LYS A 58 -0.06 -2.44 -20.07
N ARG A 59 -0.47 -1.29 -20.59
CA ARG A 59 -1.30 -0.33 -19.85
C ARG A 59 -2.71 -0.40 -20.40
N SER A 60 -3.66 -0.75 -19.55
CA SER A 60 -5.09 -0.62 -19.85
C SER A 60 -5.55 0.76 -19.42
N SER A 61 -6.26 1.48 -20.29
CA SER A 61 -6.97 2.69 -19.89
C SER A 61 -8.20 2.31 -19.08
N VAL A 62 -8.57 3.14 -18.11
CA VAL A 62 -9.73 2.90 -17.23
C VAL A 62 -10.99 3.62 -17.76
N ASP A 63 -10.91 4.16 -18.98
CA ASP A 63 -11.99 4.95 -19.59
C ASP A 63 -13.18 4.09 -20.04
N GLU A 64 -12.98 2.78 -20.21
CA GLU A 64 -13.99 1.83 -20.70
C GLU A 64 -14.34 0.77 -19.63
N LEU A 65 -14.80 1.22 -18.46
CA LEU A 65 -15.37 0.30 -17.47
C LEU A 65 -16.86 0.03 -17.74
N PRO A 66 -17.32 -1.23 -17.61
CA PRO A 66 -18.74 -1.54 -17.74
C PRO A 66 -19.55 -0.94 -16.60
N LEU A 67 -20.82 -0.63 -16.88
CA LEU A 67 -21.77 -0.27 -15.83
C LEU A 67 -22.01 -1.47 -14.91
N LEU A 68 -21.83 -1.26 -13.61
CA LEU A 68 -22.04 -2.28 -12.58
C LEU A 68 -23.39 -2.05 -11.88
N PRO A 69 -24.10 -3.13 -11.47
CA PRO A 69 -25.32 -3.00 -10.67
C PRO A 69 -25.05 -2.55 -9.22
N THR A 70 -23.79 -2.45 -8.83
CA THR A 70 -23.34 -2.08 -7.49
C THR A 70 -22.33 -0.94 -7.53
N LYS A 71 -22.37 -0.09 -6.50
CA LYS A 71 -21.42 1.01 -6.34
C LYS A 71 -20.09 0.51 -5.76
N VAL A 72 -19.01 0.72 -6.49
CA VAL A 72 -17.65 0.43 -6.01
C VAL A 72 -17.13 1.65 -5.25
N MET A 73 -17.00 1.53 -3.93
CA MET A 73 -16.57 2.62 -3.05
C MET A 73 -15.23 2.33 -2.38
N MET A 74 -14.54 3.39 -1.94
CA MET A 74 -13.21 3.32 -1.36
C MET A 74 -13.23 3.22 0.17
N ASN A 75 -12.26 2.49 0.71
CA ASN A 75 -11.90 2.52 2.13
C ASN A 75 -10.65 3.39 2.29
N VAL A 76 -10.82 4.59 2.85
CA VAL A 76 -9.79 5.61 2.93
C VAL A 76 -9.45 5.88 4.39
N GLY A 77 -8.18 5.70 4.76
CA GLY A 77 -7.71 6.00 6.12
C GLY A 77 -6.63 7.07 6.21
N ASN A 78 -5.90 7.36 5.13
CA ASN A 78 -4.95 8.46 5.08
C ASN A 78 -5.56 9.59 4.22
N PRO A 79 -5.87 10.76 4.81
CA PRO A 79 -6.44 11.89 4.06
C PRO A 79 -5.49 12.46 3.00
N ASP A 80 -4.17 12.37 3.19
CA ASP A 80 -3.19 12.93 2.25
C ASP A 80 -3.26 12.26 0.87
N ARG A 81 -3.69 10.99 0.84
CA ARG A 81 -3.84 10.20 -0.40
C ARG A 81 -5.21 10.32 -1.04
N ALA A 82 -6.15 11.06 -0.44
CA ALA A 82 -7.53 11.14 -0.93
C ALA A 82 -7.61 11.68 -2.36
N PHE A 83 -6.76 12.66 -2.71
CA PHE A 83 -6.72 13.23 -4.05
C PHE A 83 -6.21 12.26 -5.11
N ASP A 84 -5.22 11.42 -4.77
CA ASP A 84 -4.73 10.37 -5.67
C ASP A 84 -5.84 9.34 -5.93
N PHE A 85 -6.56 8.94 -4.88
CA PHE A 85 -7.65 7.97 -5.00
C PHE A 85 -8.83 8.50 -5.82
N ALA A 86 -9.07 9.82 -5.80
CA ALA A 86 -10.11 10.45 -6.60
C ALA A 86 -9.86 10.34 -8.11
N GLN A 87 -8.62 10.09 -8.55
CA GLN A 87 -8.26 9.89 -9.96
C GLN A 87 -8.67 8.50 -10.50
N ILE A 88 -9.03 7.56 -9.63
CA ILE A 88 -9.45 6.20 -10.02
C ILE A 88 -10.98 6.16 -10.11
N PRO A 89 -11.59 5.51 -11.11
CA PRO A 89 -13.04 5.37 -11.17
C PRO A 89 -13.61 4.70 -9.91
N ASN A 90 -14.40 5.46 -9.15
CA ASN A 90 -15.06 5.02 -7.94
C ASN A 90 -16.34 5.83 -7.70
N GLU A 91 -17.23 5.29 -6.86
CA GLU A 91 -18.51 5.90 -6.48
C GLU A 91 -18.43 6.59 -5.10
N GLY A 92 -17.24 7.06 -4.72
CA GLY A 92 -16.96 7.78 -3.48
C GLY A 92 -16.32 6.92 -2.38
N VAL A 93 -16.43 7.39 -1.13
CA VAL A 93 -15.84 6.75 0.06
C VAL A 93 -16.94 6.04 0.85
N GLY A 94 -16.82 4.72 0.97
CA GLY A 94 -17.75 3.89 1.74
C GLY A 94 -17.32 3.71 3.20
N LEU A 95 -16.02 3.90 3.49
CA LEU A 95 -15.48 3.89 4.83
C LEU A 95 -14.34 4.89 4.94
N ALA A 96 -14.55 5.95 5.73
CA ALA A 96 -13.51 6.88 6.13
C ALA A 96 -13.02 6.51 7.53
N ARG A 97 -11.74 6.18 7.66
CA ARG A 97 -11.12 5.82 8.93
C ARG A 97 -10.47 7.03 9.59
N LEU A 98 -10.63 7.14 10.91
CA LEU A 98 -10.18 8.32 11.68
C LEU A 98 -8.83 8.11 12.37
N GLU A 99 -8.35 6.87 12.50
CA GLU A 99 -7.19 6.59 13.36
C GLU A 99 -5.92 7.30 12.90
N PHE A 100 -5.74 7.51 11.59
CA PHE A 100 -4.58 8.24 11.09
C PHE A 100 -4.63 9.72 11.48
N ILE A 101 -5.80 10.36 11.39
CA ILE A 101 -5.98 11.75 11.81
C ILE A 101 -5.68 11.88 13.32
N ILE A 102 -6.24 10.99 14.13
CA ILE A 102 -6.03 11.01 15.59
C ILE A 102 -4.55 10.79 15.92
N ASN A 103 -3.90 9.80 15.31
CA ASN A 103 -2.53 9.41 15.68
C ASN A 103 -1.44 10.31 15.07
N LYS A 104 -1.65 10.86 13.87
CA LYS A 104 -0.61 11.60 13.13
C LYS A 104 -0.85 13.11 13.08
N MET A 105 -2.11 13.55 13.01
CA MET A 105 -2.44 14.97 12.89
C MET A 105 -2.75 15.61 14.24
N ILE A 106 -3.54 14.93 15.08
CA ILE A 106 -3.87 15.41 16.43
C ILE A 106 -2.74 15.08 17.39
N GLY A 107 -2.33 13.81 17.46
CA GLY A 107 -1.18 13.34 18.25
C GLY A 107 -1.31 13.46 19.77
N ILE A 108 -2.44 13.98 20.27
CA ILE A 108 -2.70 14.23 21.69
C ILE A 108 -3.85 13.35 22.15
N HIS A 109 -3.71 12.75 23.33
CA HIS A 109 -4.77 11.93 23.91
C HIS A 109 -6.03 12.79 24.17
N PRO A 110 -7.24 12.36 23.77
CA PRO A 110 -8.45 13.20 23.83
C PRO A 110 -8.80 13.66 25.26
N LYS A 111 -8.48 12.85 26.28
CA LYS A 111 -8.68 13.22 27.69
C LYS A 111 -7.81 14.40 28.15
N ALA A 112 -6.62 14.58 27.56
CA ALA A 112 -5.78 15.73 27.87
C ALA A 112 -6.42 17.03 27.31
N LEU A 113 -7.01 16.95 26.12
CA LEU A 113 -7.76 18.07 25.52
C LEU A 113 -9.04 18.39 26.29
N LEU A 114 -9.76 17.37 26.79
CA LEU A 114 -10.96 17.58 27.60
C LEU A 114 -10.67 18.20 28.96
N ASN A 115 -9.52 17.85 29.55
CA ASN A 115 -9.09 18.33 30.86
C ASN A 115 -7.97 19.36 30.73
N PHE A 116 -8.00 20.21 29.69
CA PHE A 116 -6.93 21.13 29.37
C PHE A 116 -6.55 22.01 30.57
N ASP A 117 -7.54 22.58 31.26
CA ASP A 117 -7.35 23.44 32.44
C ASP A 117 -6.77 22.72 33.66
N ALA A 118 -6.78 21.38 33.65
CA ALA A 118 -6.22 20.54 34.71
C ALA A 118 -4.90 19.85 34.31
N GLN A 119 -4.36 20.17 33.12
CA GLN A 119 -3.02 19.73 32.76
C GLN A 119 -1.98 20.51 33.56
N SER A 120 -0.86 19.86 33.91
CA SER A 120 0.32 20.55 34.43
C SER A 120 0.96 21.39 33.32
N ASP A 121 1.62 22.49 33.69
CA ASP A 121 2.45 23.28 32.77
C ASP A 121 3.75 22.55 32.36
N GLU A 122 4.04 21.42 33.00
CA GLU A 122 5.05 20.41 32.62
C GLU A 122 4.43 19.32 31.76
#